data_AF-A0A7G7GFG2-F1
#
_entry.id   AF-A0A7G7GFG2-F1
#
_cell.length_a   1.000
_cell.length_b   1.000
_cell.length_c   1.000
_cell.angle_alpha   90.00
_cell.angle_beta   90.00
_cell.angle_gamma   90.00
#
_symmetry.space_group_name_H-M   'P 1'
#
loop_
_entity.id
_entity.type
_entity.pdbx_description
1 polymer ?
#
loop_
_entity_poly.entity_id
_entity_poly.type
_entity_poly.pdbx_seq_one_letter_code
_entity_poly.pdbx_strand_id
1 'polypeptide(L)' 'MSSCATLFGGKVTEYQKTRPAAGQPQREIRVGALVADVLLFWPSLAVDFATGAIYKPQQKAASN' A
#
# COMPACT_ATOMS: atom_id res chain seq x y z
N MET A 1 -8.86 -2.89 -17.03
CA MET A 1 -9.47 -2.53 -15.73
C MET A 1 -8.54 -1.56 -15.01
N SER A 2 -8.92 -0.28 -15.03
CA SER A 2 -8.15 0.83 -14.45
C SER A 2 -8.48 0.92 -12.96
N SER A 3 -7.46 0.92 -12.11
CA SER A 3 -7.61 0.92 -10.66
C SER A 3 -7.63 2.36 -10.13
N CYS A 4 -8.79 2.86 -9.75
CA CYS A 4 -8.95 4.06 -8.92
C CYS A 4 -8.74 3.72 -7.43
N ALA A 5 -7.61 3.10 -7.09
CA ALA A 5 -7.41 2.66 -5.71
C ALA A 5 -6.98 3.78 -4.77
N THR A 6 -6.41 4.88 -5.27
CA THR A 6 -5.94 6.01 -4.44
C THR A 6 -5.85 7.31 -5.27
N LEU A 7 -5.94 8.49 -4.63
CA LEU A 7 -5.63 9.78 -5.27
C LEU A 7 -4.12 9.94 -5.58
N PHE A 8 -3.24 9.14 -4.96
CA PHE A 8 -1.78 9.32 -5.00
C PHE A 8 -0.95 8.05 -5.30
N GLY A 9 -1.55 6.94 -5.67
CA GLY A 9 -0.90 5.62 -5.69
C GLY A 9 -1.23 4.79 -6.92
N GLY A 10 -0.16 4.39 -7.61
CA GLY A 10 -0.21 3.50 -8.77
C GLY A 10 -0.75 2.09 -8.47
N LYS A 11 -0.59 1.16 -9.43
CA LYS A 11 -1.17 -0.19 -9.35
C LYS A 11 -0.81 -0.91 -8.04
N VAL A 12 -1.84 -1.42 -7.36
CA VAL A 12 -1.69 -2.33 -6.23
C VAL A 12 -1.30 -3.71 -6.74
N THR A 13 -0.16 -4.21 -6.26
CA THR A 13 0.39 -5.52 -6.61
C THR A 13 -0.25 -6.65 -5.79
N GLU A 14 -0.08 -7.90 -6.25
CA GLU A 14 -0.55 -9.07 -5.51
C GLU A 14 0.14 -9.20 -4.15
N TYR A 15 1.45 -8.93 -4.09
CA TYR A 15 2.21 -8.87 -2.84
C TYR A 15 1.59 -7.92 -1.79
N GLN A 16 1.16 -6.73 -2.23
CA GLN A 16 0.53 -5.74 -1.34
C GLN A 16 -0.82 -6.23 -0.78
N LYS A 17 -1.55 -7.06 -1.52
CA LYS A 17 -2.84 -7.62 -1.09
C LYS A 17 -2.67 -8.82 -0.19
N THR A 18 -1.69 -9.67 -0.47
CA THR A 18 -1.42 -10.90 0.27
C THR A 18 -0.95 -10.60 1.69
N ARG A 19 -1.64 -11.14 2.68
CA ARG A 19 -1.25 -11.02 4.09
C ARG A 19 -0.06 -11.96 4.38
N PRO A 20 0.94 -11.53 5.15
CA PRO A 20 2.03 -12.40 5.58
C PRO A 20 1.48 -13.61 6.35
N ALA A 21 2.10 -14.77 6.13
CA ALA A 21 1.80 -15.96 6.93
C ALA A 21 2.30 -15.78 8.38
N ALA A 22 1.82 -16.61 9.30
CA ALA A 22 2.32 -16.61 10.68
C ALA A 22 3.85 -16.81 10.69
N GLY A 23 4.56 -15.97 11.44
CA GLY A 23 6.02 -15.97 11.51
C GLY A 23 6.74 -15.23 10.37
N GLN A 24 6.02 -14.72 9.36
CA GLN A 24 6.60 -13.86 8.34
C GLN A 24 6.67 -12.39 8.77
N PRO A 25 7.67 -11.63 8.31
CA PRO A 25 7.75 -10.21 8.57
C PRO A 25 6.53 -9.47 8.03
N GLN A 26 6.11 -8.43 8.73
CA GLN A 26 5.04 -7.55 8.29
C GLN A 26 5.45 -6.74 7.06
N ARG A 27 4.47 -6.47 6.18
CA ARG A 27 4.68 -5.61 5.01
C ARG A 27 5.03 -4.19 5.44
N GLU A 28 6.02 -3.59 4.78
CA GLU A 28 6.39 -2.20 5.03
C GLU A 28 5.28 -1.24 4.57
N ILE A 29 5.03 -0.20 5.36
CA ILE A 29 4.05 0.85 5.06
C ILE A 29 4.73 1.99 4.28
N ARG A 30 3.99 2.59 3.34
CA ARG A 30 4.35 3.85 2.69
C ARG A 30 4.09 5.00 3.67
N VAL A 31 5.09 5.32 4.50
CA VAL A 31 4.96 6.34 5.56
C VAL A 31 4.47 7.69 5.03
N GLY A 32 4.93 8.11 3.84
CA GLY A 32 4.44 9.36 3.22
C GLY A 32 2.94 9.34 2.91
N ALA A 33 2.40 8.21 2.43
CA ALA A 33 0.97 8.06 2.17
C ALA A 33 0.17 8.02 3.48
N LEU A 34 0.66 7.29 4.49
CA LEU A 34 0.06 7.27 5.84
C LEU A 34 -0.06 8.70 6.41
N VAL A 35 1.02 9.48 6.37
CA VAL A 35 1.00 10.86 6.88
C VAL A 35 0.05 11.74 6.08
N ALA A 36 0.04 11.63 4.75
CA ALA A 36 -0.87 12.39 3.89
C ALA A 36 -2.35 12.06 4.20
N ASP A 37 -2.73 10.79 4.28
CA ASP A 37 -4.11 10.40 4.58
C ASP A 37 -4.51 10.80 6.01
N VAL A 38 -3.58 10.71 6.97
CA VAL A 38 -3.82 11.14 8.36
C VAL A 38 -4.08 12.64 8.47
N LEU A 39 -3.38 13.46 7.68
CA LEU A 39 -3.48 14.92 7.79
C LEU A 39 -4.55 15.51 6.86
N LEU A 40 -4.80 14.89 5.70
CA LEU A 40 -5.64 15.45 4.64
C LEU A 40 -7.01 14.80 4.56
N PHE A 41 -7.13 13.48 4.77
CA PHE A 41 -8.38 12.77 4.54
C PHE A 41 -8.43 11.37 5.19
N TRP A 42 -8.80 11.28 6.48
CA TRP A 42 -8.84 9.99 7.19
C TRP A 42 -9.63 8.85 6.50
N PRO A 43 -10.73 9.08 5.77
CA PRO A 43 -11.41 7.98 5.09
C PRO A 43 -10.56 7.30 4.02
N SER A 44 -9.64 7.99 3.32
CA SER A 44 -8.75 7.30 2.36
C SER A 44 -7.83 6.32 3.07
N LEU A 45 -7.35 6.66 4.27
CA LEU A 45 -6.49 5.77 5.04
C LEU A 45 -7.11 4.38 5.22
N ALA A 46 -8.39 4.32 5.58
CA ALA A 46 -9.10 3.06 5.76
C ALA A 46 -9.19 2.25 4.46
N VAL A 47 -9.44 2.92 3.34
CA VAL A 47 -9.51 2.29 2.01
C VAL A 47 -8.12 1.80 1.58
N ASP A 48 -7.06 2.55 1.87
CA ASP A 48 -5.68 2.21 1.53
C ASP A 48 -5.18 0.98 2.30
N PHE A 49 -5.60 0.83 3.56
CA PHE A 49 -5.37 -0.40 4.33
C PHE A 49 -6.19 -1.58 3.81
N ALA A 50 -7.46 -1.36 3.45
CA ALA A 50 -8.33 -2.42 2.95
C ALA A 50 -7.88 -2.97 1.58
N THR A 51 -7.43 -2.08 0.69
CA THR A 51 -6.94 -2.43 -0.65
C THR A 51 -5.51 -2.94 -0.64
N GLY A 52 -4.73 -2.61 0.39
CA GLY A 52 -3.30 -2.86 0.48
C GLY A 52 -2.44 -1.81 -0.23
N ALA A 53 -3.03 -0.74 -0.76
CA ALA A 53 -2.29 0.36 -1.40
C ALA A 53 -1.28 1.04 -0.46
N ILE A 54 -1.58 1.05 0.84
CA ILE A 54 -0.72 1.60 1.90
C ILE A 54 0.63 0.87 2.04
N TYR A 55 0.73 -0.39 1.59
CA TYR A 55 1.96 -1.17 1.71
C TYR A 55 2.92 -0.85 0.56
N LYS A 56 4.22 -0.98 0.80
CA LYS A 56 5.23 -0.87 -0.26
C LYS A 56 5.06 -2.04 -1.24
N PRO A 57 5.18 -1.80 -2.56
CA PRO A 57 5.23 -2.89 -3.51
C PRO A 57 6.49 -3.72 -3.25
N GLN A 58 6.45 -5.02 -3.57
CA GLN A 58 7.67 -5.80 -3.57
C GLN A 58 8.63 -5.13 -4.54
N GLN A 59 9.76 -4.64 -4.04
CA GLN A 59 10.85 -4.25 -4.92
C GLN A 59 11.24 -5.54 -5.65
N LYS A 60 10.79 -5.70 -6.90
CA LYS A 60 11.63 -6.42 -7.85
C LYS A 60 12.92 -5.62 -7.79
N ALA A 61 13.96 -6.20 -7.20
CA ALA A 61 15.25 -5.55 -7.00
C ALA A 61 15.48 -4.64 -8.20
N ALA A 62 15.63 -3.34 -7.95
CA ALA A 62 15.95 -2.41 -9.01
C ALA A 62 17.10 -3.05 -9.78
N SER A 63 16.82 -3.53 -10.99
CA SER A 63 17.90 -3.85 -11.91
C SER A 63 18.56 -2.51 -12.10
N ASN A 64 19.82 -2.42 -11.69
CA ASN A 64 20.72 -1.41 -12.21
C ASN A 64 20.64 -1.40 -13.74
#